data_AF-A0A6B0U013-F1
#
_entry.id   AF-A0A6B0U013-F1
#
_cell.length_a   1.000
_cell.length_b   1.000
_cell.length_c   1.000
_cell.angle_alpha   90.00
_cell.angle_beta   90.00
_cell.angle_gamma   90.00
#
_symmetry.space_group_name_H-M   'P 1'
#
loop_
_entity.id
_entity.type
_entity.pdbx_description
1 polymer ?
#
loop_
_entity_poly.entity_id
_entity_poly.type
_entity_poly.pdbx_seq_one_letter_code
_entity_poly.pdbx_strand_id
1 'polypeptide(L)'
;HPDESLVRYVRVTQQLFKRADPKSPESDKVARVRRQCHPRYHVYLINRTFETLEELARGACLIEEALHAERNYVPPPPAKYALEPACA
;
A
#
# COMPACT_ATOMS: atom_id res chain seq x y z
N HIS A 1 2.26 13.88 4.42
CA HIS A 1 1.09 14.69 4.86
C HIS A 1 -0.05 13.73 5.23
N PRO A 2 -0.98 14.03 6.16
CA PRO A 2 -2.07 13.10 6.52
C PRO A 2 -2.96 12.68 5.33
N ASP A 3 -3.12 13.57 4.34
CA ASP A 3 -3.90 13.29 3.11
C ASP A 3 -3.06 12.74 1.94
N GLU A 4 -1.76 12.53 2.14
CA GLU A 4 -0.90 12.03 1.07
C GLU A 4 -1.02 10.52 0.94
N SER A 5 -1.48 10.04 -0.22
CA SER A 5 -1.54 8.62 -0.51
C SER A 5 -0.14 8.01 -0.61
N LEU A 6 -0.01 6.76 -0.16
CA LEU A 6 1.25 6.03 -0.21
C LEU A 6 1.76 5.90 -1.65
N VAL A 7 0.84 5.66 -2.59
CA VAL A 7 1.15 5.60 -4.03
C VAL A 7 1.76 6.92 -4.51
N ARG A 8 1.16 8.06 -4.13
CA ARG A 8 1.67 9.37 -4.54
C ARG A 8 3.05 9.63 -3.96
N TYR A 9 3.23 9.34 -2.67
CA TYR A 9 4.51 9.50 -1.97
C TYR A 9 5.64 8.67 -2.62
N VAL A 10 5.39 7.38 -2.89
CA VAL A 10 6.36 6.49 -3.53
C VAL A 10 6.71 7.00 -4.94
N ARG A 11 5.71 7.41 -5.73
CA ARG A 11 5.93 7.92 -7.09
C ARG A 11 6.76 9.21 -7.11
N VAL A 12 6.51 10.14 -6.20
CA VAL A 12 7.30 11.37 -6.07
C VAL A 12 8.73 11.04 -5.67
N THR A 13 8.91 10.10 -4.73
CA THR A 13 10.25 9.69 -4.27
C THR A 13 11.04 8.99 -5.37
N GLN A 14 10.40 8.14 -6.19
CA GLN A 14 11.01 7.55 -7.38
C GLN A 14 11.52 8.63 -8.36
N GLN A 15 10.71 9.66 -8.62
CA GLN A 15 11.12 10.76 -9.51
C GLN A 15 12.28 11.57 -8.92
N LEU A 16 12.29 11.75 -7.60
CA LEU A 16 13.38 12.42 -6.91
C LEU A 16 14.69 11.65 -7.06
N PHE A 17 14.70 10.34 -6.80
CA PHE A 17 15.89 9.52 -7.00
C PHE A 17 16.38 9.52 -8.44
N LYS A 18 15.46 9.40 -9.42
CA LYS A 18 15.83 9.48 -10.84
C LYS A 18 16.56 10.76 -11.22
N ARG A 19 16.29 11.87 -10.52
CA ARG A 19 16.88 13.20 -10.80
C ARG A 19 18.12 13.50 -9.96
N ALA A 20 18.04 13.25 -8.65
CA ALA A 20 19.04 13.68 -7.70
C ALA A 20 20.14 12.64 -7.49
N ASP A 21 19.79 11.35 -7.49
CA ASP A 21 20.75 10.27 -7.27
C ASP A 21 20.27 8.95 -7.90
N PRO A 22 20.48 8.78 -9.22
CA PRO A 22 20.05 7.58 -9.92
C PRO A 22 20.86 6.34 -9.54
N LYS A 23 22.07 6.52 -8.98
CA LYS A 23 23.02 5.45 -8.70
C LYS A 23 22.87 4.83 -7.31
N SER A 24 22.02 5.38 -6.43
CA SER A 24 21.84 4.76 -5.12
C SER A 24 21.34 3.32 -5.26
N PRO A 25 21.77 2.40 -4.38
CA PRO A 25 21.24 1.04 -4.33
C PRO A 25 19.72 1.04 -4.10
N GLU A 26 19.01 0.13 -4.76
CA GLU A 26 17.55 0.01 -4.59
C GLU A 26 17.15 -0.30 -3.14
N SER A 27 17.93 -1.12 -2.45
CA SER A 27 17.75 -1.44 -1.02
C SER A 27 17.73 -0.17 -0.15
N ASP A 28 18.67 0.75 -0.38
CA ASP A 28 18.76 2.02 0.36
C ASP A 28 17.57 2.94 0.05
N LYS A 29 17.16 2.99 -1.22
CA LYS A 29 15.99 3.75 -1.65
C LYS A 29 14.72 3.24 -0.98
N VAL A 30 14.50 1.92 -1.01
CA VAL A 30 13.37 1.25 -0.35
C VAL A 30 13.40 1.50 1.16
N ALA A 31 14.56 1.32 1.80
CA ALA A 31 14.72 1.54 3.23
C ALA A 31 14.44 3.00 3.62
N ARG A 32 14.81 3.97 2.77
CA ARG A 32 14.49 5.39 2.98
C ARG A 32 12.99 5.64 2.87
N VAL A 33 12.33 5.14 1.83
CA VAL A 33 10.88 5.29 1.64
C VAL A 33 10.12 4.68 2.81
N ARG A 34 10.47 3.48 3.26
CA ARG A 34 9.82 2.82 4.42
C ARG A 34 10.01 3.63 5.71
N ARG A 35 11.21 4.16 5.96
CA ARG A 35 11.49 4.98 7.15
C ARG A 35 10.77 6.32 7.15
N GLN A 36 10.62 6.95 5.99
CA GLN A 36 10.09 8.32 5.87
C GLN A 36 8.61 8.38 5.49
N CYS A 37 7.99 7.26 5.12
CA CYS A 37 6.56 7.23 4.86
C CYS A 37 5.74 7.51 6.13
N HIS A 38 4.49 7.94 5.93
CA HIS A 38 3.59 8.25 7.03
C HIS A 38 3.38 7.03 7.95
N PRO A 39 3.43 7.19 9.29
CA PRO A 39 3.35 6.07 10.24
C PRO A 39 2.14 5.14 10.07
N ARG A 40 1.00 5.69 9.59
CA ARG A 40 -0.20 4.91 9.24
C ARG A 40 0.10 3.70 8.33
N TYR A 41 1.06 3.82 7.42
CA TYR A 41 1.38 2.77 6.45
C TYR A 41 2.39 1.75 6.99
N HIS A 42 3.04 2.02 8.13
CA HIS A 42 4.12 1.16 8.64
C HIS A 42 3.64 -0.26 8.94
N VAL A 43 2.44 -0.41 9.49
CA VAL A 43 1.82 -1.71 9.79
C VAL A 43 1.65 -2.57 8.54
N TYR A 44 1.33 -1.96 7.40
CA TYR A 44 1.15 -2.66 6.13
C TYR A 44 2.47 -2.97 5.41
N LEU A 45 3.56 -2.30 5.82
CA LEU A 45 4.89 -2.44 5.22
C LEU A 45 5.84 -3.30 6.06
N ILE A 46 5.52 -3.61 7.32
CA ILE A 46 6.45 -4.28 8.24
C ILE A 46 6.75 -5.73 7.82
N ASN A 47 5.74 -6.47 7.39
CA ASN A 47 5.83 -7.88 7.01
C ASN A 47 6.03 -8.10 5.49
N ARG A 48 6.29 -7.03 4.73
CA ARG A 48 6.52 -7.12 3.29
C ARG A 48 7.97 -6.75 2.97
N THR A 49 8.59 -7.56 2.13
CA THR A 49 9.91 -7.28 1.54
C THR A 49 9.71 -6.69 0.14
N PHE A 50 10.57 -5.75 -0.23
CA PHE A 50 10.57 -5.11 -1.54
C PHE A 50 12.03 -4.96 -1.95
N GLU A 51 12.41 -5.55 -3.06
CA GLU A 51 13.79 -5.51 -3.57
C GLU A 51 14.05 -4.22 -4.36
N THR A 52 12.97 -3.62 -4.91
CA THR A 52 13.05 -2.42 -5.73
C THR A 52 11.98 -1.40 -5.37
N LEU A 53 12.22 -0.13 -5.70
CA LEU A 53 11.19 0.90 -5.61
C LEU A 53 9.97 0.62 -6.48
N GLU A 54 10.15 -0.12 -7.59
CA GLU A 54 9.06 -0.48 -8.48
C GLU A 54 8.14 -1.53 -7.84
N GLU A 55 8.70 -2.53 -7.18
CA GLU A 55 7.94 -3.48 -6.36
C GLU A 55 7.20 -2.77 -5.23
N LEU A 56 7.87 -1.83 -4.57
CA LEU A 56 7.25 -1.03 -3.51
C LEU A 56 6.09 -0.19 -4.05
N ALA A 57 6.19 0.36 -5.27
CA ALA A 57 5.11 1.11 -5.91
C ALA A 57 3.89 0.21 -6.20
N ARG A 58 4.11 -1.00 -6.72
CA ARG A 58 3.02 -1.99 -6.89
C ARG A 58 2.41 -2.39 -5.55
N GLY A 59 3.25 -2.64 -4.55
CA GLY A 59 2.81 -2.94 -3.19
C GLY A 59 1.98 -1.83 -2.57
N ALA A 60 2.34 -0.57 -2.81
CA ALA A 60 1.59 0.58 -2.34
C ALA A 60 0.18 0.65 -2.94
N CYS A 61 0.01 0.32 -4.23
CA CYS A 61 -1.32 0.23 -4.84
C CYS A 61 -2.18 -0.81 -4.13
N LEU A 62 -1.66 -2.02 -3.92
CA LEU A 62 -2.39 -3.10 -3.23
C LEU A 62 -2.78 -2.72 -1.79
N ILE A 63 -1.91 -1.99 -1.08
CA ILE A 63 -2.19 -1.52 0.28
C ILE A 63 -3.33 -0.49 0.27
N GLU A 64 -3.29 0.48 -0.63
CA GLU A 64 -4.36 1.48 -0.77
C GLU A 64 -5.69 0.83 -1.21
N GLU A 65 -5.64 -0.15 -2.11
CA GLU A 65 -6.81 -0.93 -2.52
C GLU A 65 -7.42 -1.70 -1.35
N ALA A 66 -6.60 -2.38 -0.53
CA ALA A 66 -7.07 -3.09 0.66
C ALA A 66 -7.70 -2.13 1.68
N LEU A 67 -7.04 -1.00 1.96
CA LEU A 67 -7.57 0.06 2.83
C LEU A 67 -8.90 0.63 2.31
N HIS A 68 -9.00 0.80 0.99
CA HIS A 68 -10.22 1.26 0.36
C HIS A 68 -11.34 0.21 0.45
N ALA A 69 -11.02 -1.07 0.20
CA ALA A 69 -11.98 -2.16 0.31
C ALA A 69 -12.51 -2.31 1.75
N GLU A 70 -11.63 -2.25 2.75
CA GLU A 70 -12.00 -2.27 4.18
C GLU A 70 -12.94 -1.11 4.53
N ARG A 71 -12.62 0.10 4.09
CA ARG A 71 -13.44 1.30 4.36
C ARG A 71 -14.84 1.21 3.75
N ASN A 72 -14.95 0.56 2.59
CA ASN A 72 -16.21 0.45 1.84
C ASN A 72 -16.89 -0.93 2.01
N TYR A 73 -16.42 -1.76 2.95
CA TYR A 73 -17.00 -3.07 3.18
C TYR A 73 -18.44 -2.94 3.66
N VAL A 74 -19.36 -3.62 2.97
CA VAL A 74 -20.75 -3.79 3.38
C VAL A 74 -20.94 -5.28 3.69
N PRO A 75 -21.34 -5.63 4.93
CA PRO A 75 -21.55 -7.03 5.27
C PRO A 75 -22.65 -7.63 4.40
N PRO A 76 -22.56 -8.92 4.04
CA PRO A 76 -23.62 -9.58 3.32
C PRO A 76 -24.93 -9.51 4.11
N PRO A 77 -26.09 -9.44 3.43
CA PRO A 77 -27.37 -9.40 4.09
C PRO A 77 -27.56 -10.65 4.98
N PRO A 78 -28.28 -10.55 6.11
CA PRO A 78 -28.56 -11.68 6.98
C PRO A 78 -29.24 -12.83 6.22
N ALA A 79 -28.95 -14.08 6.60
CA ALA A 79 -29.45 -15.29 5.92
C ALA A 79 -30.99 -15.33 5.73
N LYS A 80 -31.76 -14.71 6.63
CA LYS A 80 -33.23 -14.56 6.50
C LYS A 80 -33.69 -13.80 5.25
N TYR A 81 -32.79 -13.06 4.60
CA TYR A 81 -33.02 -12.33 3.35
C TYR A 81 -32.17 -12.86 2.19
N ALA A 82 -31.40 -13.94 2.39
CA ALA A 82 -30.65 -14.60 1.33
C ALA A 82 -31.55 -15.60 0.61
N LEU A 83 -31.53 -15.58 -0.72
CA LEU A 83 -32.24 -16.56 -1.58
C LEU A 83 -31.55 -17.93 -1.61
N GLU A 84 -30.31 -18.00 -1.12
CA GLU A 84 -29.52 -19.23 -1.03
C GLU A 84 -30.08 -20.11 0.11
N PRO A 85 -30.37 -21.39 -0.14
CA PRO A 85 -30.75 -22.30 0.93
C PRO A 85 -29.59 -22.41 1.93
N ALA A 86 -29.90 -22.31 3.23
CA ALA A 86 -28.92 -22.59 4.27
C ALA A 86 -28.42 -24.03 4.07
N CYS A 87 -27.10 -24.22 3.92
CA CYS A 87 -26.51 -25.55 3.93
C CYS A 87 -26.93 -26.25 5.24
N ALA A 88 -27.67 -27.35 5.11
CA ALA A 88 -28.17 -28.17 6.20
C ALA A 88 -27.06 -29.02 6.83
#